data_AF-A0A432Z4C4-F1
#
_entry.id   AF-A0A432Z4C4-F1
#
_cell.length_a   1.000
_cell.length_b   1.000
_cell.length_c   1.000
_cell.angle_alpha   90.00
_cell.angle_beta   90.00
_cell.angle_gamma   90.00
#
_symmetry.space_group_name_H-M   'P 1'
#
loop_
_entity.id
_entity.type
_entity.pdbx_description
1 polymer ?
#
loop_
_entity_poly.entity_id
_entity_poly.type
_entity_poly.pdbx_seq_one_letter_code
_entity_poly.pdbx_strand_id
1 'polypeptide(L)'
;MQIHHVATNKSKIFTPAMEKIAEKYGLRLDDMWNKQSLPHLGRHPNAYHQFVLDGMRRSHKEARGNVDTFLSGFDKYVKQPVLNTP
;
A
#
# COMPACT_ATOMS: atom_id res chain seq x y z
N MET A 1 -16.78 -8.79 6.05
CA MET A 1 -15.36 -8.43 5.84
C MET A 1 -14.92 -8.98 4.49
N GLN A 2 -14.23 -8.18 3.68
CA GLN A 2 -13.65 -8.64 2.42
C GLN A 2 -12.14 -8.39 2.43
N ILE A 3 -11.38 -9.18 1.67
CA ILE A 3 -9.95 -8.96 1.49
C ILE A 3 -9.76 -7.89 0.42
N HIS A 4 -9.23 -6.74 0.81
CA HIS A 4 -8.96 -5.59 -0.05
C HIS A 4 -7.47 -5.43 -0.31
N HIS A 5 -7.12 -4.97 -1.51
CA HIS A 5 -5.78 -4.43 -1.79
C HIS A 5 -5.68 -3.01 -1.23
N VAL A 6 -4.69 -2.77 -0.37
CA VAL A 6 -4.47 -1.48 0.28
C VAL A 6 -3.88 -0.50 -0.75
N ALA A 7 -2.76 -0.87 -1.37
CA ALA A 7 -2.23 -0.24 -2.58
C ALA A 7 -2.98 -0.77 -3.81
N THR A 8 -3.42 0.13 -4.68
CA THR A 8 -4.26 -0.28 -5.82
C THR A 8 -3.44 -0.92 -6.93
N ASN A 9 -3.89 -2.07 -7.41
CA ASN A 9 -3.39 -2.76 -8.61
C ASN A 9 -4.27 -2.49 -9.84
N LYS A 10 -5.31 -1.64 -9.74
CA LYS A 10 -6.30 -1.41 -10.81
C LYS A 10 -6.39 0.03 -11.31
N SER A 11 -5.69 0.97 -10.67
CA SER A 11 -5.76 2.39 -11.05
C SER A 11 -4.77 2.73 -12.17
N LYS A 12 -5.27 3.26 -13.29
CA LYS A 12 -4.40 3.76 -14.38
C LYS A 12 -3.46 4.89 -13.94
N ILE A 13 -3.81 5.62 -12.88
CA ILE A 13 -3.03 6.77 -12.40
C ILE A 13 -2.01 6.34 -11.34
N PHE A 14 -2.40 5.48 -10.40
CA PHE A 14 -1.59 5.18 -9.22
C PHE A 14 -0.84 3.85 -9.29
N THR A 15 -1.40 2.84 -9.96
CA THR A 15 -0.79 1.50 -10.06
C THR A 15 0.66 1.57 -10.56
N PRO A 16 1.01 2.30 -11.66
CA PRO A 16 2.38 2.31 -12.15
C PRO A 16 3.41 2.84 -11.16
N ALA A 17 3.03 3.83 -10.33
CA ALA A 17 3.92 4.40 -9.32
C ALA A 17 4.08 3.45 -8.12
N MET A 18 3.00 2.77 -7.72
CA MET A 18 3.03 1.80 -6.62
C MET A 18 3.81 0.54 -7.01
N GLU A 19 3.61 0.01 -8.22
CA GLU A 19 4.35 -1.13 -8.78
C GLU A 19 5.84 -0.85 -8.82
N LYS A 20 6.24 0.31 -9.38
CA LYS A 20 7.65 0.71 -9.45
C LYS A 20 8.35 0.74 -8.09
N ILE A 21 7.63 1.04 -7.01
CA ILE A 21 8.19 0.97 -5.66
C ILE A 21 8.26 -0.48 -5.17
N ALA A 22 7.18 -1.24 -5.30
CA ALA A 22 7.11 -2.63 -4.84
C ALA A 22 8.14 -3.54 -5.52
N GLU A 23 8.33 -3.39 -6.84
CA GLU A 23 9.27 -4.18 -7.64
C GLU A 23 10.72 -4.02 -7.17
N LYS A 24 11.10 -2.86 -6.60
CA LYS A 24 12.45 -2.64 -6.02
C LYS A 24 12.74 -3.59 -4.84
N TYR A 25 11.71 -4.20 -4.28
CA TYR A 25 11.78 -5.14 -3.15
C TYR A 25 11.41 -6.56 -3.57
N GLY A 26 11.24 -6.83 -4.88
CA GLY A 26 10.78 -8.13 -5.37
C GLY A 26 9.31 -8.44 -5.04
N LEU A 27 8.50 -7.41 -4.74
CA LEU A 27 7.10 -7.55 -4.37
C LEU A 27 6.18 -7.20 -5.54
N ARG A 28 5.02 -7.86 -5.62
CA ARG A 28 3.92 -7.51 -6.54
C ARG A 28 2.73 -6.98 -5.76
N LEU A 29 1.93 -6.11 -6.38
CA LEU A 29 0.75 -5.54 -5.72
C LEU A 29 -0.37 -6.57 -5.45
N ASP A 30 -0.36 -7.71 -6.13
CA ASP A 30 -1.31 -8.82 -5.91
C ASP A 30 -0.91 -9.76 -4.76
N ASP A 31 0.27 -9.56 -4.16
CA ASP A 31 0.78 -10.44 -3.12
C ASP A 31 0.11 -10.16 -1.76
N MET A 32 0.25 -11.12 -0.83
CA MET A 32 -0.46 -11.11 0.46
C MET A 32 -0.11 -9.90 1.35
N TRP A 33 1.10 -9.35 1.24
CA TRP A 33 1.51 -8.19 2.02
C TRP A 33 0.61 -6.97 1.76
N ASN A 34 0.00 -6.86 0.58
CA ASN A 34 -0.85 -5.74 0.19
C ASN A 34 -2.34 -5.99 0.49
N LYS A 35 -2.69 -7.13 1.08
CA LYS A 35 -4.07 -7.52 1.35
C LYS A 35 -4.42 -7.28 2.81
N GLN A 36 -5.60 -6.71 3.05
CA GLN A 36 -6.13 -6.46 4.39
C GLN A 36 -7.63 -6.71 4.44
N SER A 37 -8.12 -7.29 5.54
CA SER A 37 -9.55 -7.40 5.83
C SER A 37 -10.10 -6.05 6.26
N LEU A 38 -11.02 -5.46 5.48
CA LEU A 38 -11.65 -4.18 5.78
C LEU A 38 -13.19 -4.29 5.75
N PRO A 39 -13.91 -3.47 6.54
CA PRO A 39 -15.37 -3.48 6.58
C PRO A 39 -16.02 -2.72 5.42
N HIS A 40 -15.28 -1.92 4.65
CA HIS A 40 -15.83 -1.04 3.62
C HIS A 40 -15.88 -1.70 2.23
N LEU A 41 -16.98 -1.47 1.51
CA LEU A 41 -17.20 -1.86 0.13
C LEU A 41 -17.15 -0.62 -0.77
N GLY A 42 -16.20 -0.56 -1.71
CA GLY A 42 -16.22 0.48 -2.75
C GLY A 42 -14.86 0.83 -3.34
N ARG A 43 -14.90 1.67 -4.37
CA ARG A 43 -13.70 2.32 -4.91
C ARG A 43 -13.23 3.37 -3.92
N HIS A 44 -11.94 3.37 -3.62
CA HIS A 44 -11.35 4.44 -2.86
C HIS A 44 -11.20 5.72 -3.71
N PRO A 45 -11.36 6.91 -3.10
CA PRO A 45 -11.13 8.17 -3.79
C PRO A 45 -9.64 8.36 -4.10
N ASN A 46 -9.32 9.26 -5.03
CA ASN A 46 -7.91 9.59 -5.37
C ASN A 46 -7.10 10.05 -4.14
N ALA A 47 -7.73 10.73 -3.17
CA ALA A 47 -7.07 11.15 -1.94
C ALA A 47 -6.53 9.96 -1.12
N TYR A 48 -7.28 8.85 -1.07
CA TYR A 48 -6.82 7.63 -0.43
C TYR A 48 -5.63 7.03 -1.18
N HIS A 49 -5.71 6.95 -2.52
CA HIS A 49 -4.60 6.40 -3.30
C HIS A 49 -3.32 7.25 -3.19
N GLN A 50 -3.47 8.57 -3.10
CA GLN A 50 -2.37 9.49 -2.83
C GLN A 50 -1.76 9.23 -1.44
N PHE A 51 -2.60 9.11 -0.40
CA PHE A 51 -2.17 8.74 0.95
C PHE A 51 -1.35 7.44 0.98
N VAL A 52 -1.85 6.37 0.33
CA VAL A 52 -1.13 5.09 0.26
C VAL A 52 0.21 5.24 -0.46
N LEU A 53 0.25 5.96 -1.58
CA LEU A 53 1.48 6.18 -2.34
C LEU A 53 2.53 6.95 -1.52
N ASP A 54 2.10 7.95 -0.73
CA ASP A 54 3.01 8.71 0.12
C ASP A 54 3.55 7.87 1.28
N GLY A 55 2.73 7.00 1.86
CA GLY A 55 3.18 5.99 2.82
C GLY A 55 4.19 5.00 2.22
N MET A 56 3.96 4.53 0.98
CA MET A 56 4.92 3.70 0.25
C MET A 56 6.24 4.43 -0.02
N ARG A 57 6.22 5.71 -0.42
CA ARG A 57 7.42 6.53 -0.63
C ARG A 57 8.21 6.73 0.65
N ARG A 58 7.52 6.97 1.77
CA ARG A 58 8.15 7.08 3.08
C ARG A 58 8.82 5.77 3.48
N SER A 59 8.09 4.66 3.35
CA SER A 59 8.61 3.31 3.62
C SER A 59 9.83 3.01 2.75
N HIS A 60 9.77 3.38 1.46
CA HIS A 60 10.89 3.21 0.53
C HIS A 60 12.14 3.96 0.98
N LYS A 61 11.99 5.23 1.39
CA LYS A 61 13.07 6.07 1.88
C LYS A 61 13.73 5.49 3.14
N GLU A 62 12.94 4.98 4.07
CA GLU A 62 13.43 4.39 5.33
C GLU A 62 14.10 3.02 5.08
N ALA A 63 13.58 2.24 4.14
CA ALA A 63 14.02 0.89 3.87
C ALA A 63 15.40 0.76 3.24
N ARG A 64 15.85 1.74 2.45
CA ARG A 64 17.17 1.71 1.76
C ARG A 64 17.46 0.38 1.04
N GLY A 65 16.44 -0.22 0.43
CA GLY A 65 16.51 -1.50 -0.29
C GLY A 65 16.21 -2.76 0.55
N ASN A 66 16.05 -2.66 1.87
CA ASN A 66 15.65 -3.78 2.72
C ASN A 66 14.13 -4.02 2.69
N VAL A 67 13.70 -5.23 2.31
CA VAL A 67 12.28 -5.57 2.18
C VAL A 67 11.52 -5.58 3.51
N ASP A 68 12.13 -6.07 4.58
CA ASP A 68 11.48 -6.15 5.89
C ASP A 68 11.21 -4.75 6.46
N THR A 69 12.17 -3.84 6.32
CA THR A 69 12.00 -2.43 6.71
C THR A 69 10.94 -1.75 5.84
N PHE A 70 10.85 -2.08 4.55
CA PHE A 70 9.79 -1.56 3.69
C PHE A 70 8.41 -2.03 4.14
N LEU A 71 8.25 -3.33 4.42
CA LEU A 71 6.99 -3.92 4.88
C LEU A 71 6.59 -3.39 6.26
N SER A 72 7.54 -3.23 7.17
CA SER A 72 7.30 -2.60 8.48
C SER A 72 6.86 -1.14 8.34
N GLY A 73 7.50 -0.38 7.45
CA GLY A 73 7.09 0.98 7.12
C GLY A 73 5.69 1.03 6.50
N PHE A 74 5.38 0.12 5.57
CA PHE A 74 4.08 0.06 4.91
C PHE A 74 2.97 -0.26 5.92
N ASP A 75 3.20 -1.20 6.84
CA ASP A 75 2.25 -1.47 7.92
C ASP A 75 2.00 -0.22 8.77
N LYS A 76 3.07 0.42 9.24
CA LYS A 76 3.03 1.59 10.12
C LYS A 76 2.39 2.83 9.48
N TYR A 77 2.74 3.14 8.23
CA TYR A 77 2.33 4.38 7.57
C TYR A 77 1.09 4.25 6.72
N VAL A 78 0.65 3.02 6.41
CA VAL A 78 -0.51 2.78 5.54
C VAL A 78 -1.55 1.91 6.24
N LYS A 79 -1.21 0.66 6.60
CA LYS A 79 -2.22 -0.28 7.12
C LYS A 79 -2.80 0.18 8.46
N GLN A 80 -1.95 0.56 9.41
CA GLN A 80 -2.40 1.00 10.73
C GLN A 80 -3.32 2.23 10.65
N PRO A 81 -2.98 3.31 9.91
CA PRO A 81 -3.92 4.43 9.74
C PRO A 81 -5.25 4.04 9.07
N VAL A 82 -5.21 3.15 8.07
CA VAL A 82 -6.44 2.67 7.39
C VAL A 82 -7.32 1.87 8.35
N LEU A 83 -6.74 1.03 9.20
CA LEU A 83 -7.48 0.24 10.18
C LEU A 83 -8.03 1.08 11.34
N ASN A 84 -7.35 2.18 11.69
CA ASN A 84 -7.73 3.04 12.80
C ASN A 84 -8.63 4.22 12.39
N THR A 85 -8.99 4.32 11.10
CA THR A 85 -9.96 5.31 10.63
C THR A 85 -11.36 4.69 10.70
N PRO A 86 -12.27 5.21 11.56
CA PRO A 86 -13.61 4.64 11.74
C PRO A 86 -14.47 4.68 10.48
#